data_AF-A0AAP2HBP6-F1
#
_entry.id   AF-A0AAP2HBP6-F1
#
_cell.length_a   1.000
_cell.length_b   1.000
_cell.length_c   1.000
_cell.angle_alpha   90.00
_cell.angle_beta   90.00
_cell.angle_gamma   90.00
#
_symmetry.space_group_name_H-M   'P 1'
#
loop_
_entity.id
_entity.type
_entity.pdbx_description
1 polymer ?
#
loop_
_entity_poly.entity_id
_entity_poly.type
_entity_poly.pdbx_seq_one_letter_code
_entity_poly.pdbx_strand_id
1 'polypeptide(L)'
;MRRERTRRRWALLALVLVAAGAGSTPPELADLLEHLPPAAQERLRENARQWEAWSPARQAEFGERAAQWDALPRAERDARRERYLAWQSLSPTEREPIQAAAARYAAMPPDLQAAWRAQFDALDRSDRRGWLFGPDLGADYGTLQPLLAQVPEGEHAALLRTLRAMPTQQRRELSVLVQRTPPAGRAALRRELLSVSAGERADWLWRRLQH
;
A
#
# COMPACT_ATOMS: atom_id res chain seq x y z
N MET A 1 20.26 27.11 -18.39
CA MET A 1 20.51 27.08 -16.92
C MET A 1 19.37 27.72 -16.11
N ARG A 2 18.11 27.29 -16.27
CA ARG A 2 16.95 27.86 -15.53
C ARG A 2 15.93 26.81 -15.02
N ARG A 3 16.24 25.51 -15.11
CA ARG A 3 15.31 24.40 -14.81
C ARG A 3 15.69 23.52 -13.62
N GLU A 4 16.81 23.78 -12.94
CA GLU A 4 17.30 22.96 -11.82
C GLU A 4 16.97 23.53 -10.43
N ARG A 5 16.45 24.77 -10.35
CA ARG A 5 16.17 25.45 -9.07
C ARG A 5 14.82 25.11 -8.43
N THR A 6 13.88 24.50 -9.15
CA THR A 6 12.50 24.27 -8.66
C THR A 6 12.24 22.87 -8.08
N ARG A 7 13.16 21.90 -8.25
CA ARG A 7 12.94 20.51 -7.78
C ARG A 7 13.59 20.17 -6.44
N ARG A 8 14.39 21.07 -5.86
CA ARG A 8 14.99 20.92 -4.52
C ARG A 8 14.11 21.41 -3.36
N ARG A 9 12.92 21.96 -3.64
CA ARG A 9 12.06 22.61 -2.62
C ARG A 9 11.11 21.67 -1.88
N TRP A 10 10.84 20.47 -2.37
CA TRP A 10 9.86 19.57 -1.74
C TRP A 10 10.45 18.57 -0.73
N ALA A 11 11.77 18.34 -0.77
CA ALA A 11 12.45 17.50 0.23
C ALA A 11 12.65 18.24 1.57
N LEU A 12 12.55 19.58 1.57
CA LEU A 12 12.61 20.41 2.79
C LEU A 12 11.25 20.51 3.50
N LEU A 13 10.14 20.13 2.86
CA LEU A 13 8.79 20.41 3.37
C LEU A 13 8.30 19.47 4.48
N ALA A 14 9.04 18.39 4.76
CA ALA A 14 8.76 17.49 5.87
C ALA A 14 9.82 17.55 7.00
N LEU A 15 10.90 18.33 6.84
CA LEU A 15 12.00 18.40 7.82
C LEU A 15 12.34 19.81 8.32
N VAL A 16 11.84 20.89 7.72
CA VAL A 16 12.07 22.26 8.24
C VAL A 16 11.12 22.61 9.40
N LEU A 17 10.27 21.67 9.85
CA LEU A 17 9.27 21.99 10.85
C LEU A 17 9.86 22.41 12.21
N VAL A 18 11.07 22.01 12.64
CA VAL A 18 11.64 22.58 13.88
C VAL A 18 13.18 22.48 13.96
N ALA A 19 13.90 22.91 12.91
CA ALA A 19 15.35 23.15 13.03
C ALA A 19 15.70 24.54 13.60
N ALA A 20 14.70 25.38 13.89
CA ALA A 20 14.89 26.64 14.57
C ALA A 20 14.12 26.61 15.89
N GLY A 21 14.83 26.75 17.00
CA GLY A 21 14.20 27.20 18.24
C GLY A 21 13.41 28.48 17.96
N ALA A 22 12.19 28.55 18.50
CA ALA A 22 11.32 29.71 18.46
C ALA A 22 10.98 30.29 17.07
N GLY A 23 9.79 29.91 16.57
CA GLY A 23 8.87 30.87 15.94
C GLY A 23 9.18 31.33 14.51
N SER A 24 8.76 30.55 13.52
CA SER A 24 7.79 30.98 12.51
C SER A 24 7.78 29.96 11.37
N THR A 25 6.63 29.35 11.14
CA THR A 25 6.37 28.64 9.90
C THR A 25 6.47 29.67 8.77
N PRO A 26 7.34 29.49 7.76
CA PRO A 26 7.35 30.37 6.60
C PRO A 26 5.93 30.56 6.06
N PRO A 27 5.52 31.77 5.65
CA PRO A 27 4.14 32.05 5.27
C PRO A 27 3.65 31.13 4.14
N GLU A 28 4.53 30.81 3.19
CA GLU A 28 4.27 29.85 2.10
C GLU A 28 3.90 28.44 2.60
N LEU A 29 4.44 28.03 3.75
CA LEU A 29 4.16 26.74 4.37
C LEU A 29 2.91 26.79 5.26
N ALA A 30 2.67 27.94 5.91
CA ALA A 30 1.43 28.17 6.64
C ALA A 30 0.23 28.12 5.70
N ASP A 31 0.32 28.79 4.54
CA ASP A 31 -0.70 28.74 3.49
C ASP A 31 -0.95 27.29 3.05
N LEU A 32 0.11 26.52 2.75
CA LEU A 32 -0.05 25.13 2.35
C LEU A 32 -0.73 24.27 3.42
N LEU A 33 -0.41 24.48 4.70
CA LEU A 33 -1.03 23.78 5.83
C LEU A 33 -2.54 24.03 5.91
N GLU A 34 -2.99 25.26 5.66
CA GLU A 34 -4.42 25.61 5.66
C GLU A 34 -5.20 24.91 4.53
N HIS A 35 -4.55 24.63 3.41
CA HIS A 35 -5.15 23.95 2.25
C HIS A 35 -5.13 22.42 2.37
N LEU A 36 -4.47 21.85 3.39
CA LEU A 36 -4.47 20.41 3.63
C LEU A 36 -5.79 19.93 4.25
N PRO A 37 -6.23 18.69 3.97
CA PRO A 37 -7.37 18.09 4.66
C PRO A 37 -7.19 18.12 6.19
N PRO A 38 -8.26 18.30 6.99
CA PRO A 38 -8.16 18.44 8.45
C PRO A 38 -7.38 17.30 9.13
N ALA A 39 -7.59 16.06 8.70
CA ALA A 39 -6.86 14.90 9.23
C ALA A 39 -5.35 14.94 8.95
N ALA A 40 -4.94 15.53 7.82
CA ALA A 40 -3.53 15.70 7.50
C ALA A 40 -2.91 16.81 8.34
N GLN A 41 -3.64 17.90 8.59
CA GLN A 41 -3.19 18.96 9.48
C GLN A 41 -2.97 18.44 10.90
N GLU A 42 -3.91 17.66 11.44
CA GLU A 42 -3.78 17.15 12.81
C GLU A 42 -2.58 16.22 12.95
N ARG A 43 -2.38 15.31 11.98
CA ARG A 43 -1.20 14.44 11.97
C ARG A 43 0.12 15.22 11.91
N LEU A 44 0.18 16.34 11.18
CA LEU A 44 1.36 17.20 11.16
C LEU A 44 1.59 17.88 12.52
N ARG A 45 0.53 18.33 13.20
CA ARG A 45 0.61 18.91 14.54
C ARG A 45 1.07 17.86 15.57
N GLU A 46 0.54 16.64 15.51
CA GLU A 46 0.99 15.53 16.36
C GLU A 46 2.46 15.22 16.16
N ASN A 47 2.91 15.12 14.90
CA ASN A 47 4.33 14.90 14.60
C ASN A 47 5.22 16.04 15.12
N ALA A 48 4.77 17.29 15.03
CA ALA A 48 5.51 18.44 15.56
C ALA A 48 5.65 18.37 17.09
N ARG A 49 4.54 18.11 17.81
CA ARG A 49 4.57 17.90 19.26
C ARG A 49 5.50 16.74 19.64
N GLN A 50 5.46 15.65 18.88
CA GLN A 50 6.34 14.50 19.11
C GLN A 50 7.81 14.85 18.91
N TRP A 51 8.14 15.62 17.87
CA TRP A 51 9.49 16.09 17.61
C TRP A 51 10.02 16.99 18.72
N GLU A 52 9.21 17.95 19.17
CA GLU A 52 9.55 18.85 20.27
C GLU A 52 9.76 18.09 21.59
N ALA A 53 9.02 17.00 21.80
CA ALA A 53 9.18 16.14 22.96
C ALA A 53 10.41 15.20 22.89
N TRP A 54 11.08 15.09 21.74
CA TRP A 54 12.27 14.24 21.60
C TRP A 54 13.51 14.92 22.17
N SER A 55 14.40 14.10 22.75
CA SER A 55 15.72 14.57 23.15
C SER A 55 16.55 14.96 21.92
N PRO A 56 17.54 15.85 22.06
CA PRO A 56 18.43 16.23 20.96
C PRO A 56 19.12 15.02 20.30
N ALA A 57 19.49 14.00 21.07
CA ALA A 57 20.06 12.77 20.54
C ALA A 57 19.08 12.02 19.62
N ARG A 58 17.81 11.90 20.02
CA ARG A 58 16.77 11.25 19.21
C ARG A 58 16.42 12.05 17.96
N GLN A 59 16.44 13.38 18.05
CA GLN A 59 16.32 14.27 16.90
C GLN A 59 17.48 14.08 15.91
N ALA A 60 18.72 13.97 16.41
CA ALA A 60 19.90 13.70 15.58
C ALA A 60 19.80 12.33 14.86
N GLU A 61 19.45 11.26 15.58
CA GLU A 61 19.23 9.93 14.98
C GLU A 61 18.15 9.95 13.89
N PHE A 62 17.08 10.72 14.10
CA PHE A 62 16.05 10.88 13.07
C PHE A 62 16.59 11.63 11.85
N GLY A 63 17.38 12.68 12.07
CA GLY A 63 18.06 13.43 11.00
C GLY A 63 18.95 12.52 10.15
N GLU A 64 19.71 11.63 10.77
CA GLU A 64 20.53 10.63 10.06
C GLU A 64 19.68 9.66 9.23
N ARG A 65 18.60 9.12 9.81
CA ARG A 65 17.67 8.25 9.07
C ARG A 65 17.00 8.98 7.90
N ALA A 66 16.66 10.25 8.08
CA ALA A 66 16.08 11.08 7.02
C ALA A 66 17.09 11.31 5.88
N ALA A 67 18.35 11.61 6.21
CA ALA A 67 19.41 11.75 5.22
C ALA A 67 19.66 10.43 4.44
N GLN A 68 19.67 9.30 5.14
CA GLN A 68 19.78 7.97 4.52
C GLN A 68 18.59 7.70 3.58
N TRP A 69 17.36 8.04 4.00
CA TRP A 69 16.18 7.94 3.15
C TRP A 69 16.30 8.82 1.90
N ASP A 70 16.77 10.05 2.05
CA ASP A 70 16.87 11.00 0.94
C ASP A 70 17.95 10.66 -0.08
N ALA A 71 18.99 9.95 0.38
CA ALA A 71 20.03 9.39 -0.46
C ALA A 71 19.54 8.20 -1.32
N LEU A 72 18.41 7.57 -0.97
CA LEU A 72 17.88 6.45 -1.75
C LEU A 72 17.45 6.89 -3.17
N PRO A 73 17.68 6.03 -4.18
CA PRO A 73 17.13 6.22 -5.51
C PRO A 73 15.61 6.42 -5.47
N ARG A 74 15.09 7.25 -6.40
CA ARG A 74 13.64 7.56 -6.44
C ARG A 74 12.77 6.30 -6.50
N ALA A 75 13.14 5.35 -7.37
CA ALA A 75 12.41 4.08 -7.51
C ALA A 75 12.37 3.29 -6.20
N GLU A 76 13.44 3.31 -5.42
CA GLU A 76 13.49 2.61 -4.14
C GLU A 76 12.63 3.30 -3.08
N ARG A 77 12.67 4.64 -3.01
CA ARG A 77 11.76 5.40 -2.14
C ARG A 77 10.29 5.12 -2.48
N ASP A 78 9.96 5.06 -3.77
CA ASP A 78 8.59 4.82 -4.22
C ASP A 78 8.14 3.39 -3.87
N ALA A 79 9.00 2.36 -4.06
CA ALA A 79 8.71 0.99 -3.66
C ALA A 79 8.56 0.84 -2.13
N ARG A 80 9.37 1.55 -1.34
CA ARG A 80 9.24 1.58 0.14
C ARG A 80 7.93 2.27 0.57
N ARG A 81 7.55 3.38 -0.07
CA ARG A 81 6.27 4.06 0.19
C ARG A 81 5.07 3.20 -0.19
N GLU A 82 5.10 2.53 -1.33
CA GLU A 82 4.04 1.61 -1.77
C GLU A 82 3.84 0.50 -0.74
N ARG A 83 4.91 -0.17 -0.29
CA ARG A 83 4.85 -1.20 0.76
C ARG A 83 4.30 -0.65 2.09
N TYR A 84 4.70 0.56 2.47
CA TYR A 84 4.18 1.19 3.68
C TYR A 84 2.69 1.51 3.58
N LEU A 85 2.22 2.05 2.45
CA LEU A 85 0.80 2.32 2.23
C LEU A 85 -0.02 1.02 2.16
N ALA A 86 0.51 -0.01 1.51
CA ALA A 86 -0.08 -1.34 1.49
C ALA A 86 -0.26 -1.88 2.91
N TRP A 87 0.80 -1.85 3.73
CA TRP A 87 0.75 -2.23 5.14
C TRP A 87 -0.31 -1.44 5.93
N GLN A 88 -0.36 -0.11 5.74
CA GLN A 88 -1.36 0.76 6.37
C GLN A 88 -2.80 0.45 5.92
N SER A 89 -2.99 -0.12 4.73
CA SER A 89 -4.31 -0.50 4.20
C SER A 89 -4.83 -1.85 4.73
N LEU A 90 -3.95 -2.68 5.31
CA LEU A 90 -4.34 -3.95 5.90
C LEU A 90 -5.10 -3.77 7.21
N SER A 91 -6.12 -4.60 7.41
CA SER A 91 -6.84 -4.69 8.68
C SER A 91 -5.94 -5.23 9.80
N PRO A 92 -6.27 -4.97 11.09
CA PRO A 92 -5.53 -5.55 12.21
C PRO A 92 -5.42 -7.08 12.15
N THR A 93 -6.49 -7.75 11.72
CA THR A 93 -6.56 -9.21 11.55
C THR A 93 -5.66 -9.73 10.42
N GLU A 94 -5.45 -8.94 9.36
CA GLU A 94 -4.47 -9.27 8.31
C GLU A 94 -3.02 -8.99 8.77
N ARG A 95 -2.81 -7.99 9.63
CA ARG A 95 -1.47 -7.59 10.09
C ARG A 95 -0.85 -8.57 11.08
N GLU A 96 -1.65 -9.15 11.98
CA GLU A 96 -1.18 -10.11 13.00
C GLU A 96 -0.42 -11.30 12.39
N PRO A 97 -0.98 -12.09 11.45
CA PRO A 97 -0.27 -13.23 10.87
C PRO A 97 0.98 -12.82 10.09
N ILE A 98 0.99 -11.61 9.50
CA ILE A 98 2.18 -11.08 8.81
C ILE A 98 3.28 -10.76 9.81
N GLN A 99 2.96 -10.16 10.96
CA GLN A 99 3.97 -9.89 12.01
C GLN A 99 4.52 -11.20 12.57
N ALA A 100 3.67 -12.19 12.82
CA ALA A 100 4.09 -13.52 13.25
C ALA A 100 5.00 -14.19 12.20
N ALA A 101 4.66 -14.10 10.91
CA ALA A 101 5.49 -14.61 9.83
C ALA A 101 6.83 -13.87 9.72
N ALA A 102 6.84 -12.55 9.90
CA ALA A 102 8.06 -11.75 9.89
C ALA A 102 9.00 -12.10 11.05
N ALA A 103 8.46 -12.32 12.26
CA ALA A 103 9.23 -12.77 13.41
C ALA A 103 9.83 -14.17 13.18
N ARG A 104 9.04 -15.10 12.63
CA ARG A 104 9.53 -16.44 12.24
C ARG A 104 10.63 -16.38 11.19
N TYR A 105 10.46 -15.55 10.16
CA TYR A 105 11.46 -15.35 9.12
C TYR A 105 12.77 -14.76 9.68
N ALA A 106 12.68 -13.76 10.56
CA ALA A 106 13.85 -13.14 11.20
C ALA A 106 14.62 -14.12 12.11
N ALA A 107 13.95 -15.12 12.69
CA ALA A 107 14.55 -16.16 13.51
C ALA A 107 15.16 -17.32 12.69
N MET A 108 14.99 -17.36 11.35
CA MET A 108 15.57 -18.41 10.52
C MET A 108 17.10 -18.24 10.38
N PRO A 109 17.85 -19.34 10.16
CA PRO A 109 19.23 -19.29 9.69
C PRO A 109 19.41 -18.36 8.46
N PRO A 110 20.52 -17.60 8.35
CA PRO A 110 20.72 -16.63 7.27
C PRO A 110 20.68 -17.23 5.86
N ASP A 111 21.15 -18.47 5.70
CA ASP A 111 21.09 -19.24 4.46
C ASP A 111 19.65 -19.55 4.04
N LEU A 112 18.80 -19.95 5.01
CA LEU A 112 17.37 -20.13 4.76
C LEU A 112 16.67 -18.80 4.45
N GLN A 113 17.01 -17.72 5.16
CA GLN A 113 16.48 -16.38 4.85
C GLN A 113 16.81 -15.95 3.41
N ALA A 114 18.04 -16.19 2.97
CA ALA A 114 18.51 -15.89 1.63
C ALA A 114 17.80 -16.75 0.57
N ALA A 115 17.63 -18.06 0.83
CA ALA A 115 16.93 -18.97 -0.07
C ALA A 115 15.45 -18.57 -0.27
N TRP A 116 14.76 -18.16 0.80
CA TRP A 116 13.38 -17.68 0.73
C TRP A 116 13.29 -16.32 0.03
N ARG A 117 14.27 -15.44 0.25
CA ARG A 117 14.36 -14.15 -0.47
C ARG A 117 14.53 -14.37 -1.96
N ALA A 118 15.43 -15.27 -2.36
CA ALA A 118 15.66 -15.61 -3.75
C ALA A 118 14.41 -16.18 -4.44
N GLN A 119 13.68 -17.08 -3.76
CA GLN A 119 12.41 -17.61 -4.26
C GLN A 119 11.37 -16.50 -4.45
N PHE A 120 11.25 -15.58 -3.48
CA PHE A 120 10.34 -14.44 -3.61
C PHE A 120 10.76 -13.52 -4.76
N ASP A 121 12.05 -13.24 -4.92
CA ASP A 121 12.56 -12.36 -5.98
C ASP A 121 12.46 -12.98 -7.38
N ALA A 122 12.41 -14.31 -7.48
CA ALA A 122 12.16 -15.06 -8.70
C ALA A 122 10.68 -15.01 -9.15
N LEU A 123 9.75 -14.60 -8.28
CA LEU A 123 8.36 -14.42 -8.67
C LEU A 123 8.21 -13.27 -9.70
N ASP A 124 7.25 -13.46 -10.60
CA ASP A 124 6.87 -12.42 -11.55
C ASP A 124 6.51 -11.11 -10.83
N ARG A 125 6.81 -9.98 -11.48
CA ARG A 125 6.56 -8.66 -10.89
C ARG A 125 5.09 -8.48 -10.49
N SER A 126 4.18 -9.04 -11.27
CA SER A 126 2.74 -9.02 -11.00
C SER A 126 2.44 -9.75 -9.68
N ASP A 127 2.94 -10.96 -9.52
CA ASP A 127 2.71 -11.78 -8.33
C ASP A 127 3.33 -11.16 -7.08
N ARG A 128 4.56 -10.62 -7.19
CA ARG A 128 5.19 -9.86 -6.08
C ARG A 128 4.34 -8.66 -5.66
N ARG A 129 3.77 -7.91 -6.61
CA ARG A 129 2.87 -6.80 -6.29
C ARG A 129 1.53 -7.28 -5.72
N GLY A 130 1.07 -8.48 -6.09
CA GLY A 130 -0.11 -9.09 -5.51
C GLY A 130 -0.06 -9.20 -3.98
N TRP A 131 1.11 -9.53 -3.44
CA TRP A 131 1.33 -9.60 -1.99
C TRP A 131 1.13 -8.27 -1.25
N LEU A 132 1.09 -7.12 -1.94
CA LEU A 132 0.72 -5.83 -1.35
C LEU A 132 -0.75 -5.80 -0.88
N PHE A 133 -1.61 -6.68 -1.40
CA PHE A 133 -3.01 -6.76 -0.96
C PHE A 133 -3.21 -7.55 0.34
N GLY A 134 -2.14 -8.09 0.92
CA GLY A 134 -2.16 -8.94 2.10
C GLY A 134 -2.15 -10.44 1.75
N PRO A 135 -2.00 -11.32 2.75
CA PRO A 135 -1.89 -12.76 2.55
C PRO A 135 -3.15 -13.39 1.94
N ASP A 136 -4.33 -12.87 2.28
CA ASP A 136 -5.61 -13.44 1.85
C ASP A 136 -5.86 -13.27 0.35
N LEU A 137 -5.52 -12.10 -0.20
CA LEU A 137 -5.70 -11.81 -1.62
C LEU A 137 -4.43 -12.01 -2.45
N GLY A 138 -3.25 -11.86 -1.84
CA GLY A 138 -1.98 -11.93 -2.55
C GLY A 138 -1.74 -13.29 -3.19
N ALA A 139 -2.13 -14.38 -2.51
CA ALA A 139 -2.01 -15.74 -3.03
C ALA A 139 -2.87 -15.99 -4.28
N ASP A 140 -4.05 -15.35 -4.37
CA ASP A 140 -4.97 -15.50 -5.50
C ASP A 140 -4.74 -14.45 -6.59
N TYR A 141 -3.86 -13.46 -6.35
CA TYR A 141 -3.73 -12.26 -7.18
C TYR A 141 -3.38 -12.57 -8.63
N GLY A 142 -2.45 -13.49 -8.90
CA GLY A 142 -2.04 -13.81 -10.27
C GLY A 142 -3.24 -14.20 -11.16
N THR A 143 -4.19 -14.94 -10.60
CA THR A 143 -5.40 -15.38 -11.31
C THR A 143 -6.51 -14.32 -11.37
N LEU A 144 -6.55 -13.39 -10.42
CA LEU A 144 -7.51 -12.29 -10.34
C LEU A 144 -7.03 -10.99 -11.02
N GLN A 145 -5.73 -10.89 -11.31
CA GLN A 145 -5.09 -9.71 -11.89
C GLN A 145 -5.81 -9.19 -13.15
N PRO A 146 -6.32 -10.03 -14.08
CA PRO A 146 -7.02 -9.51 -15.25
C PRO A 146 -8.31 -8.74 -14.93
N LEU A 147 -8.98 -9.05 -13.81
CA LEU A 147 -10.16 -8.32 -13.33
C LEU A 147 -9.75 -6.98 -12.68
N LEU A 148 -8.55 -6.93 -12.10
CA LEU A 148 -7.99 -5.82 -11.33
C LEU A 148 -7.15 -4.83 -12.16
N ALA A 149 -6.72 -5.21 -13.36
CA ALA A 149 -5.79 -4.41 -14.17
C ALA A 149 -6.36 -3.04 -14.63
N GLN A 150 -7.69 -2.89 -14.68
CA GLN A 150 -8.38 -1.67 -15.17
C GLN A 150 -9.65 -1.41 -14.37
N VAL A 151 -9.50 -1.18 -13.06
CA VAL A 151 -10.61 -0.77 -12.20
C VAL A 151 -10.66 0.77 -12.18
N PRO A 152 -11.83 1.41 -12.34
CA PRO A 152 -11.98 2.85 -12.10
C PRO A 152 -11.71 3.19 -10.63
N GLU A 153 -11.05 4.31 -10.33
CA GLU A 153 -10.63 4.68 -8.97
C GLU A 153 -11.76 4.59 -7.92
N GLY A 154 -12.98 5.02 -8.29
CA GLY A 154 -14.16 4.93 -7.41
C GLY A 154 -14.63 3.50 -7.09
N GLU A 155 -14.24 2.49 -7.87
CA GLU A 155 -14.61 1.09 -7.66
C GLU A 155 -13.52 0.29 -6.91
N HIS A 156 -12.29 0.79 -6.80
CA HIS A 156 -11.14 0.06 -6.23
C HIS A 156 -11.44 -0.44 -4.81
N ALA A 157 -11.86 0.48 -3.95
CA ALA A 157 -12.09 0.18 -2.54
C ALA A 157 -13.24 -0.82 -2.33
N ALA A 158 -14.31 -0.70 -3.12
CA ALA A 158 -15.45 -1.61 -3.06
C ALA A 158 -15.06 -3.01 -3.55
N LEU A 159 -14.34 -3.10 -4.68
CA LEU A 159 -13.89 -4.38 -5.23
C LEU A 159 -12.96 -5.12 -4.28
N LEU A 160 -11.94 -4.44 -3.73
CA LEU A 160 -11.02 -5.08 -2.79
C LEU A 160 -11.73 -5.55 -1.53
N ARG A 161 -12.70 -4.78 -1.02
CA ARG A 161 -13.52 -5.19 0.13
C ARG A 161 -14.36 -6.43 -0.19
N THR A 162 -14.98 -6.47 -1.36
CA THR A 162 -15.75 -7.64 -1.83
C THR A 162 -14.87 -8.87 -1.94
N LEU A 163 -13.70 -8.76 -2.58
CA LEU A 163 -12.76 -9.87 -2.73
C LEU A 163 -12.26 -10.37 -1.36
N ARG A 164 -11.97 -9.48 -0.41
CA ARG A 164 -11.59 -9.88 0.96
C ARG A 164 -12.71 -10.63 1.69
N ALA A 165 -13.96 -10.22 1.49
CA ALA A 165 -15.11 -10.87 2.11
C ALA A 165 -15.49 -12.22 1.47
N MET A 166 -14.97 -12.52 0.27
CA MET A 166 -15.21 -13.81 -0.39
C MET A 166 -14.37 -14.90 0.26
N PRO A 167 -14.93 -16.07 0.58
CA PRO A 167 -14.15 -17.27 0.91
C PRO A 167 -13.18 -17.63 -0.22
N THR A 168 -12.06 -18.29 0.13
CA THR A 168 -11.05 -18.73 -0.83
C THR A 168 -11.64 -19.55 -1.99
N GLN A 169 -12.61 -20.42 -1.71
CA GLN A 169 -13.30 -21.19 -2.76
C GLN A 169 -14.02 -20.30 -3.77
N GLN A 170 -14.75 -19.28 -3.31
CA GLN A 170 -15.44 -18.35 -4.20
C GLN A 170 -14.46 -17.51 -5.02
N ARG A 171 -13.29 -17.15 -4.46
CA ARG A 171 -12.25 -16.45 -5.22
C ARG A 171 -11.67 -17.32 -6.33
N ARG A 172 -11.46 -18.61 -6.07
CA ARG A 172 -11.02 -19.58 -7.10
C ARG A 172 -12.04 -19.73 -8.23
N GLU A 173 -13.32 -19.83 -7.89
CA GLU A 173 -14.42 -19.86 -8.86
C GLU A 173 -14.46 -18.58 -9.69
N LEU A 174 -14.32 -17.42 -9.06
CA LEU A 174 -14.21 -16.14 -9.76
C LEU A 174 -13.00 -16.12 -10.69
N SER A 175 -11.85 -16.65 -10.28
CA SER A 175 -10.66 -16.74 -11.13
C SER A 175 -10.90 -17.55 -12.40
N VAL A 176 -11.69 -18.62 -12.34
CA VAL A 176 -12.11 -19.37 -13.55
C VAL A 176 -12.96 -18.50 -14.47
N LEU A 177 -13.93 -17.75 -13.91
CA LEU A 177 -14.74 -16.81 -14.71
C LEU A 177 -13.90 -15.71 -15.34
N VAL A 178 -12.92 -15.17 -14.62
CA VAL A 178 -12.01 -14.12 -15.11
C VAL A 178 -11.19 -14.62 -16.30
N GLN A 179 -10.72 -15.87 -16.26
CA GLN A 179 -9.99 -16.49 -17.37
C GLN A 179 -10.88 -16.72 -18.60
N ARG A 180 -12.14 -17.12 -18.40
CA ARG A 180 -13.13 -17.29 -19.49
C ARG A 180 -13.64 -15.97 -20.07
N THR A 181 -13.53 -14.87 -19.32
CA THR A 181 -14.08 -13.58 -19.71
C THR A 181 -13.08 -12.79 -20.57
N PRO A 182 -13.43 -12.47 -21.84
CA PRO A 182 -12.56 -11.68 -22.70
C PRO A 182 -12.37 -10.26 -22.14
N PRO A 183 -11.28 -9.55 -22.48
CA PRO A 183 -10.98 -8.23 -21.91
C PRO A 183 -12.15 -7.24 -21.92
N ALA A 184 -12.94 -7.20 -23.01
CA ALA A 184 -14.11 -6.33 -23.15
C ALA A 184 -15.24 -6.64 -22.16
N GLY A 185 -15.38 -7.89 -21.71
CA GLY A 185 -16.42 -8.33 -20.78
C GLY A 185 -16.08 -8.12 -19.30
N ARG A 186 -14.82 -7.84 -18.96
CA ARG A 186 -14.36 -7.81 -17.56
C ARG A 186 -14.97 -6.69 -16.74
N ALA A 187 -15.26 -5.55 -17.37
CA ALA A 187 -15.97 -4.45 -16.72
C ALA A 187 -17.41 -4.85 -16.34
N ALA A 188 -18.10 -5.61 -17.19
CA ALA A 188 -19.43 -6.14 -16.87
C ALA A 188 -19.36 -7.15 -15.73
N LEU A 189 -18.45 -8.13 -15.81
CA LEU A 189 -18.23 -9.13 -14.75
C LEU A 189 -17.98 -8.47 -13.38
N ARG A 190 -17.16 -7.41 -13.34
CA ARG A 190 -16.89 -6.66 -12.12
C ARG A 190 -18.13 -5.96 -11.56
N ARG A 191 -18.88 -5.25 -12.41
CA ARG A 191 -20.11 -4.55 -11.97
C ARG A 191 -21.13 -5.51 -11.41
N GLU A 192 -21.28 -6.68 -12.02
CA GLU A 192 -22.17 -7.72 -11.52
C GLU A 192 -21.71 -8.29 -10.19
N LEU A 193 -20.41 -8.62 -10.06
CA LEU A 193 -19.83 -9.07 -8.78
C LEU A 193 -20.12 -8.07 -7.65
N LEU A 194 -20.03 -6.77 -7.95
CA LEU A 194 -20.29 -5.69 -7.01
C LEU A 194 -21.79 -5.49 -6.72
N SER A 195 -22.69 -5.87 -7.63
CA SER A 195 -24.14 -5.79 -7.40
C SER A 195 -24.71 -6.99 -6.64
N VAL A 196 -24.03 -8.14 -6.68
CA VAL A 196 -24.49 -9.36 -6.00
C VAL A 196 -24.16 -9.29 -4.51
N SER A 197 -25.17 -9.51 -3.67
CA SER A 197 -25.02 -9.52 -2.21
C SER A 197 -24.11 -10.66 -1.75
N ALA A 198 -23.59 -10.57 -0.51
CA ALA A 198 -22.73 -11.62 0.02
C ALA A 198 -23.43 -12.99 0.12
N GLY A 199 -24.73 -13.00 0.44
CA GLY A 199 -25.52 -14.22 0.58
C GLY A 199 -25.81 -14.93 -0.75
N GLU A 200 -25.93 -14.17 -1.85
CA GLU A 200 -26.30 -14.70 -3.17
C GLU A 200 -25.08 -15.02 -4.04
N ARG A 201 -23.87 -14.67 -3.58
CA ARG A 201 -22.65 -14.75 -4.40
C ARG A 201 -22.28 -16.17 -4.81
N ALA A 202 -22.50 -17.14 -3.93
CA ALA A 202 -22.24 -18.55 -4.24
C ALA A 202 -23.12 -19.02 -5.41
N ASP A 203 -24.43 -18.76 -5.34
CA ASP A 203 -25.38 -19.15 -6.39
C ASP A 203 -25.13 -18.40 -7.70
N TRP A 204 -24.72 -17.14 -7.63
CA TRP A 204 -24.33 -16.37 -8.80
C TRP A 204 -23.07 -16.94 -9.48
N LEU A 205 -22.02 -17.27 -8.71
CA LEU A 205 -20.81 -17.91 -9.23
C LEU A 205 -21.13 -19.25 -9.87
N TRP A 206 -21.92 -20.09 -9.19
CA TRP A 206 -22.33 -21.38 -9.70
C TRP A 206 -23.05 -21.26 -11.04
N ARG A 207 -24.08 -20.41 -11.15
CA ARG A 207 -24.81 -20.18 -12.40
C ARG A 207 -23.89 -19.70 -13.52
N ARG A 208 -22.98 -18.76 -13.22
CA ARG A 208 -22.02 -18.22 -14.19
C ARG A 208 -21.02 -19.26 -14.70
N LEU A 209 -20.70 -20.29 -13.91
CA LEU A 209 -19.74 -21.32 -14.31
C LEU A 209 -20.34 -22.43 -15.18
N GLN A 210 -21.67 -22.61 -15.14
CA GLN A 210 -22.41 -23.56 -15.98
C GLN A 210 -22.66 -23.07 -17.41
N HIS A 211 -22.52 -21.76 -17.63
CA HIS A 211 -22.64 -21.10 -18.93
C HIS A 211 -21.27 -20.68 -19.47
#